data_AF-A0A813QGE0-F1
#
_entry.id   AF-A0A813QGE0-F1
#
_cell.length_a   1.000
_cell.length_b   1.000
_cell.length_c   1.000
_cell.angle_alpha   90.00
_cell.angle_beta   90.00
_cell.angle_gamma   90.00
#
_symmetry.space_group_name_H-M   'P 1'
#
loop_
_entity.id
_entity.type
_entity.pdbx_description
1 polymer ?
#
loop_
_entity_poly.entity_id
_entity_poly.type
_entity_poly.pdbx_seq_one_letter_code
_entity_poly.pdbx_strand_id
1 'polypeptide(L)'
;MYISSKIDTTGLNNNPINDSPFRIGSSNVDWCEPNYAVTEYISEFWNTANIINVWIKGIQYILLFVTNGITILWLLLIIIGIGSVYFHATLSLAGQLVDEISILWVVMAGYTIFLPAIYFPQSLRAQRHRFIYSCIVLTIIVTCLSIIYPYANAFALMILGLPSTAFLAIHLSRCDNRRIKNLGIHCLGMWGVAVTIWICDRMFCSFWLSISFPYLHAFWHVLIIFSSNEAIVVCAYLVVKYQYPQANLILHAWPNEQWGCFSLPYLKFHDDGSYLSSTSNNFATKSIV
;
A
#
# COMPACT_ATOMS: atom_id res chain seq x y z
N MET A 1 18.51 18.40 -34.86
CA MET A 1 17.21 18.34 -35.56
C MET A 1 16.72 16.90 -35.49
N TYR A 2 16.21 16.50 -34.32
CA TYR A 2 15.53 15.21 -34.16
C TYR A 2 14.04 15.49 -34.27
N ILE A 3 13.44 15.03 -35.34
CA ILE A 3 12.01 15.12 -35.59
C ILE A 3 11.35 14.16 -34.61
N SER A 4 10.85 14.70 -33.50
CA SER A 4 9.87 14.03 -32.66
C SER A 4 8.65 13.77 -33.53
N SER A 5 8.44 12.53 -33.95
CA SER A 5 7.15 12.12 -34.48
C SER A 5 6.15 12.16 -33.31
N LYS A 6 5.51 13.32 -33.13
CA LYS A 6 4.15 13.34 -32.61
C LYS A 6 3.39 12.33 -33.48
N ILE A 7 2.90 11.27 -32.87
CA ILE A 7 1.78 10.55 -33.45
C ILE A 7 0.64 11.56 -33.41
N ASP A 8 0.44 12.27 -34.52
CA ASP A 8 -0.67 13.16 -34.75
C ASP A 8 -1.93 12.30 -34.76
N THR A 9 -2.65 12.29 -33.64
CA THR A 9 -3.98 11.68 -33.52
C THR A 9 -5.09 12.61 -34.00
N THR A 10 -4.74 13.71 -34.70
CA THR A 10 -5.70 14.60 -35.36
C THR A 10 -6.27 13.94 -36.61
N GLY A 11 -7.15 12.94 -36.43
CA GLY A 11 -7.77 12.25 -37.55
C GLY A 11 -8.62 11.02 -37.24
N LEU A 12 -8.92 10.71 -35.98
CA LEU A 12 -9.85 9.62 -35.64
C LEU A 12 -11.11 10.20 -34.99
N ASN A 13 -12.22 10.03 -35.70
CA ASN A 13 -13.59 10.33 -35.32
C ASN A 13 -13.83 10.40 -33.80
N ASN A 14 -14.22 11.58 -33.34
CA ASN A 14 -14.74 11.84 -32.00
C ASN A 14 -16.05 11.07 -31.77
N ASN A 15 -15.93 9.81 -31.37
CA ASN A 15 -16.95 9.10 -30.61
C ASN A 15 -16.30 8.70 -29.27
N PRO A 16 -16.45 9.50 -28.20
CA PRO A 16 -15.84 9.24 -26.89
C PRO A 16 -16.39 8.00 -26.15
N ILE A 17 -17.17 7.15 -26.84
CA ILE A 17 -17.93 6.03 -26.26
C ILE A 17 -17.20 4.68 -26.42
N ASN A 18 -16.13 4.59 -27.23
CA ASN A 18 -15.53 3.30 -27.63
C ASN A 18 -14.02 3.16 -27.41
N ASP A 19 -13.39 4.02 -26.60
CA ASP A 19 -12.00 3.78 -26.23
C ASP A 19 -11.92 2.62 -25.22
N SER A 20 -11.33 1.50 -25.65
CA SER A 20 -11.12 0.33 -24.80
C SER A 20 -10.34 0.72 -23.55
N PRO A 21 -10.76 0.29 -22.34
CA PRO A 21 -10.03 0.62 -21.10
C PRO A 21 -8.61 0.04 -21.09
N PHE A 22 -8.32 -0.95 -21.93
CA PHE A 22 -6.99 -1.55 -22.09
C PHE A 22 -6.10 -0.81 -23.10
N ARG A 23 -6.64 0.19 -23.82
CA ARG A 23 -5.85 0.96 -24.79
C ARG A 23 -4.75 1.71 -24.05
N ILE A 24 -3.53 1.69 -24.61
CA ILE A 24 -2.39 2.45 -24.11
C ILE A 24 -2.74 3.95 -24.14
N GLY A 25 -2.44 4.66 -23.05
CA GLY A 25 -2.77 6.08 -22.90
C GLY A 25 -4.28 6.37 -22.90
N SER A 26 -5.10 5.45 -22.38
CA SER A 26 -6.55 5.68 -22.18
C SER A 26 -6.89 6.24 -20.80
N SER A 27 -5.94 6.21 -19.86
CA SER A 27 -6.11 6.84 -18.55
C SER A 27 -6.12 8.37 -18.70
N ASN A 28 -6.97 9.03 -17.91
CA ASN A 28 -6.95 10.49 -17.76
C ASN A 28 -5.90 10.97 -16.76
N VAL A 29 -5.21 10.04 -16.09
CA VAL A 29 -4.14 10.32 -15.13
C VAL A 29 -2.81 10.07 -15.81
N ASP A 30 -2.01 11.14 -15.88
CA ASP A 30 -0.62 11.14 -16.35
C ASP A 30 0.21 11.78 -15.22
N TRP A 31 1.36 11.20 -14.89
CA TRP A 31 2.25 11.73 -13.86
C TRP A 31 3.29 12.66 -14.48
N CYS A 32 4.17 13.21 -13.66
CA CYS A 32 5.10 14.22 -14.16
C CYS A 32 6.21 13.64 -15.06
N GLU A 33 6.51 12.33 -14.94
CA GLU A 33 7.54 11.66 -15.72
C GLU A 33 7.22 11.70 -17.23
N PRO A 34 8.13 12.17 -18.11
CA PRO A 34 7.84 12.22 -19.54
C PRO A 34 7.69 10.82 -20.16
N ASN A 35 6.58 10.65 -20.88
CA ASN A 35 6.23 9.39 -21.52
C ASN A 35 7.25 8.94 -22.58
N TYR A 36 7.64 7.67 -22.50
CA TYR A 36 8.58 6.97 -23.39
C TYR A 36 9.97 7.60 -23.46
N ALA A 37 10.38 8.37 -22.44
CA ALA A 37 11.65 9.09 -22.47
C ALA A 37 12.90 8.19 -22.39
N VAL A 38 12.78 7.01 -21.76
CA VAL A 38 13.89 6.05 -21.63
C VAL A 38 13.80 4.93 -22.67
N THR A 39 12.58 4.48 -23.00
CA THR A 39 12.32 3.37 -23.92
C THR A 39 10.94 3.51 -24.56
N GLU A 40 10.79 3.03 -25.79
CA GLU A 40 9.52 3.06 -26.54
C GLU A 40 8.48 2.05 -26.02
N TYR A 41 8.88 1.13 -25.13
CA TYR A 41 8.02 0.05 -24.65
C TYR A 41 7.30 0.36 -23.32
N ILE A 42 7.79 1.33 -22.54
CA ILE A 42 7.30 1.65 -21.19
C ILE A 42 7.05 3.15 -21.14
N SER A 43 5.80 3.56 -20.85
CA SER A 43 5.44 4.98 -20.78
C SER A 43 6.24 5.72 -19.72
N GLU A 44 6.09 5.35 -18.45
CA GLU A 44 6.81 6.00 -17.34
C GLU A 44 7.82 5.00 -16.75
N PHE A 45 9.05 5.04 -17.25
CA PHE A 45 10.08 4.05 -16.95
C PHE A 45 10.47 4.01 -15.48
N TRP A 46 10.77 5.15 -14.86
CA TRP A 46 11.21 5.21 -13.47
C TRP A 46 10.08 4.93 -12.49
N ASN A 47 8.86 5.39 -12.79
CA ASN A 47 7.68 5.01 -12.04
C ASN A 47 7.49 3.49 -12.08
N THR A 48 7.59 2.87 -13.26
CA THR A 48 7.46 1.40 -13.43
C THR A 48 8.58 0.62 -12.74
N ALA A 49 9.84 1.01 -12.94
CA ALA A 49 11.01 0.29 -12.43
C ALA A 49 11.08 0.31 -10.90
N ASN A 50 10.74 1.44 -10.27
CA ASN A 50 10.80 1.54 -8.81
C ASN A 50 9.71 0.71 -8.11
N ILE A 51 8.61 0.40 -8.81
CA ILE A 51 7.59 -0.53 -8.30
C ILE A 51 8.12 -1.96 -8.26
N ILE A 52 9.13 -2.36 -9.03
CA ILE A 52 9.68 -3.74 -8.94
C ILE A 52 10.21 -4.02 -7.52
N ASN A 53 10.73 -3.01 -6.82
CA ASN A 53 11.11 -3.13 -5.41
C ASN A 53 9.92 -3.47 -4.51
N VAL A 54 8.70 -3.08 -4.92
CA VAL A 54 7.45 -3.39 -4.22
C VAL A 54 7.18 -4.89 -4.22
N TRP A 55 7.33 -5.51 -5.40
CA TRP A 55 7.12 -6.93 -5.59
C TRP A 55 8.09 -7.78 -4.79
N ILE A 56 9.38 -7.41 -4.81
CA ILE A 56 10.43 -8.17 -4.13
C ILE A 56 10.17 -8.21 -2.63
N LYS A 57 9.80 -7.08 -2.02
CA LYS A 57 9.53 -7.02 -0.58
C LYS A 57 8.25 -7.76 -0.20
N GLY A 58 7.16 -7.60 -0.97
CA GLY A 58 5.91 -8.32 -0.73
C GLY A 58 6.09 -9.84 -0.78
N ILE A 59 6.81 -10.34 -1.78
CA ILE A 59 7.15 -11.76 -1.91
C ILE A 59 8.02 -12.22 -0.73
N GLN A 60 9.03 -11.44 -0.34
CA GLN A 60 9.87 -11.76 0.83
C GLN A 60 9.05 -11.89 2.11
N TYR A 61 8.05 -11.02 2.33
CA TYR A 61 7.17 -11.13 3.49
C TYR A 61 6.32 -12.40 3.49
N ILE A 62 5.73 -12.77 2.35
CA ILE A 62 4.94 -13.99 2.23
C ILE A 62 5.82 -15.23 2.46
N LEU A 63 6.99 -15.27 1.85
CA LEU A 63 7.87 -16.44 1.93
C LEU A 63 8.48 -16.63 3.33
N LEU A 64 8.70 -15.54 4.07
CA LEU A 64 9.39 -15.58 5.35
C LEU A 64 8.44 -15.60 6.56
N PHE A 65 7.22 -15.04 6.45
CA PHE A 65 6.35 -14.76 7.59
C PHE A 65 4.88 -15.11 7.31
N VAL A 66 4.59 -16.41 7.16
CA VAL A 66 3.23 -16.91 6.87
C VAL A 66 2.35 -16.89 8.11
N THR A 67 1.30 -16.09 8.05
CA THR A 67 0.22 -15.96 9.05
C THR A 67 -1.11 -15.74 8.36
N ASN A 68 -2.16 -16.49 8.72
CA ASN A 68 -3.33 -16.66 7.84
C ASN A 68 -4.11 -15.35 7.58
N GLY A 69 -4.09 -14.38 8.50
CA GLY A 69 -4.79 -13.10 8.38
C GLY A 69 -3.99 -12.01 7.67
N ILE A 70 -2.72 -11.78 8.05
CA ILE A 70 -1.85 -10.78 7.43
C ILE A 70 -1.42 -11.21 6.02
N THR A 71 -1.35 -12.52 5.72
CA THR A 71 -1.02 -12.99 4.36
C THR A 71 -1.94 -12.37 3.29
N ILE A 72 -3.21 -12.13 3.60
CA ILE A 72 -4.13 -11.44 2.69
C ILE A 72 -3.65 -10.01 2.38
N LEU A 73 -3.15 -9.27 3.37
CA LEU A 73 -2.63 -7.91 3.16
C LEU A 73 -1.37 -7.95 2.29
N TRP A 74 -0.49 -8.92 2.50
CA TRP A 74 0.70 -9.08 1.66
C TRP A 74 0.35 -9.47 0.22
N LEU A 75 -0.61 -10.37 0.03
CA LEU A 75 -1.09 -10.75 -1.31
C LEU A 75 -1.68 -9.54 -2.03
N LEU A 76 -2.54 -8.77 -1.36
CA LEU A 76 -3.12 -7.56 -1.93
C LEU A 76 -2.06 -6.49 -2.24
N LEU A 77 -1.01 -6.34 -1.41
CA LEU A 77 0.13 -5.47 -1.72
C LEU A 77 0.91 -5.91 -2.96
N ILE A 78 1.06 -7.22 -3.20
CA ILE A 78 1.62 -7.73 -4.45
C ILE A 78 0.73 -7.33 -5.61
N ILE A 79 -0.60 -7.52 -5.50
CA ILE A 79 -1.56 -7.14 -6.54
C ILE A 79 -1.48 -5.64 -6.87
N ILE A 80 -1.35 -4.77 -5.86
CA ILE A 80 -1.08 -3.33 -6.06
C ILE A 80 0.19 -3.14 -6.88
N GLY A 81 1.29 -3.81 -6.52
CA GLY A 81 2.53 -3.76 -7.29
C GLY A 81 2.33 -4.18 -8.75
N ILE A 82 1.53 -5.21 -9.02
CA ILE A 82 1.21 -5.65 -10.38
C ILE A 82 0.41 -4.60 -11.14
N GLY A 83 -0.66 -4.10 -10.51
CA GLY A 83 -1.51 -3.06 -11.07
C GLY A 83 -0.71 -1.81 -11.41
N SER A 84 0.14 -1.36 -10.49
CA SER A 84 0.93 -0.16 -10.65
C SER A 84 2.01 -0.31 -11.73
N VAL A 85 2.71 -1.45 -11.83
CA VAL A 85 3.62 -1.73 -12.97
C VAL A 85 2.85 -1.68 -14.29
N TYR A 86 1.69 -2.34 -14.35
CA TYR A 86 0.89 -2.36 -15.57
C TYR A 86 0.36 -0.97 -15.94
N PHE A 87 -0.07 -0.19 -14.96
CA PHE A 87 -0.52 1.18 -15.14
C PHE A 87 0.59 2.07 -15.67
N HIS A 88 1.72 2.19 -14.97
CA HIS A 88 2.80 3.10 -15.37
C HIS A 88 3.49 2.67 -16.67
N ALA A 89 3.46 1.37 -17.01
CA ALA A 89 3.99 0.91 -18.29
C ALA A 89 3.08 1.26 -19.48
N THR A 90 1.76 1.39 -19.27
CA THR A 90 0.78 1.51 -20.38
C THR A 90 -0.05 2.80 -20.35
N LEU A 91 -0.14 3.49 -19.22
CA LEU A 91 -1.11 4.53 -18.90
C LEU A 91 -2.55 4.16 -19.36
N SER A 92 -2.92 2.90 -19.20
CA SER A 92 -4.27 2.41 -19.52
C SER A 92 -5.23 2.64 -18.36
N LEU A 93 -6.50 2.90 -18.67
CA LEU A 93 -7.56 3.01 -17.66
C LEU A 93 -7.73 1.69 -16.87
N ALA A 94 -7.59 0.55 -17.54
CA ALA A 94 -7.60 -0.76 -16.89
C ALA A 94 -6.48 -0.89 -15.86
N GLY A 95 -5.25 -0.49 -16.22
CA GLY A 95 -4.12 -0.46 -15.28
C GLY A 95 -4.38 0.46 -14.11
N GLN A 96 -4.86 1.68 -14.37
CA GLN A 96 -5.21 2.65 -13.33
C GLN A 96 -6.21 2.06 -12.33
N LEU A 97 -7.30 1.46 -12.82
CA LEU A 97 -8.32 0.87 -11.98
C LEU A 97 -7.80 -0.32 -11.17
N VAL A 98 -6.98 -1.19 -11.75
CA VAL A 98 -6.38 -2.31 -11.01
C VAL A 98 -5.47 -1.80 -9.89
N ASP A 99 -4.65 -0.78 -10.14
CA ASP A 99 -3.80 -0.16 -9.11
C ASP A 99 -4.66 0.45 -7.97
N GLU A 100 -5.53 1.40 -8.31
CA GLU A 100 -6.31 2.18 -7.34
C GLU A 100 -7.33 1.33 -6.55
N ILE A 101 -8.03 0.41 -7.21
CA ILE A 101 -8.98 -0.49 -6.54
C ILE A 101 -8.23 -1.44 -5.61
N SER A 102 -7.06 -1.95 -6.00
CA SER A 102 -6.30 -2.84 -5.11
C SER A 102 -5.86 -2.13 -3.82
N ILE A 103 -5.51 -0.84 -3.91
CA ILE A 103 -5.22 0.01 -2.74
C ILE A 103 -6.45 0.12 -1.83
N LEU A 104 -7.62 0.41 -2.40
CA LEU A 104 -8.87 0.46 -1.64
C LEU A 104 -9.09 -0.85 -0.85
N TRP A 105 -8.92 -1.99 -1.51
CA TRP A 105 -9.13 -3.29 -0.89
C TRP A 105 -8.11 -3.59 0.22
N VAL A 106 -6.83 -3.20 0.07
CA VAL A 106 -5.84 -3.29 1.16
C VAL A 106 -6.24 -2.46 2.36
N VAL A 107 -6.62 -1.19 2.15
CA VAL A 107 -6.99 -0.28 3.25
C VAL A 107 -8.21 -0.83 4.00
N MET A 108 -9.23 -1.29 3.26
CA MET A 108 -10.44 -1.85 3.86
C MET A 108 -10.17 -3.17 4.58
N ALA A 109 -9.34 -4.06 4.02
CA ALA A 109 -8.88 -5.26 4.72
C ALA A 109 -8.12 -4.90 6.00
N GLY A 110 -7.22 -3.92 5.94
CA GLY A 110 -6.49 -3.38 7.11
C GLY A 110 -7.43 -2.90 8.20
N TYR A 111 -8.50 -2.17 7.87
CA TYR A 111 -9.52 -1.78 8.84
C TYR A 111 -10.23 -2.97 9.48
N THR A 112 -10.57 -4.00 8.71
CA THR A 112 -11.23 -5.18 9.27
C THR A 112 -10.33 -6.02 10.18
N ILE A 113 -9.02 -6.04 9.93
CA ILE A 113 -8.03 -6.82 10.67
C ILE A 113 -7.54 -6.06 11.90
N PHE A 114 -7.15 -4.80 11.72
CA PHE A 114 -6.42 -4.05 12.74
C PHE A 114 -7.27 -3.17 13.64
N LEU A 115 -8.44 -2.71 13.19
CA LEU A 115 -9.21 -1.76 13.97
C LEU A 115 -9.89 -2.45 15.17
N PRO A 116 -9.63 -2.02 16.42
CA PRO A 116 -10.32 -2.57 17.59
C PRO A 116 -11.81 -2.18 17.61
N ALA A 117 -12.63 -3.04 18.21
CA ALA A 117 -14.09 -2.87 18.22
C ALA A 117 -14.58 -1.54 18.82
N ILE A 118 -13.79 -0.90 19.69
CA ILE A 118 -14.11 0.40 20.26
C ILE A 118 -14.33 1.49 19.18
N TYR A 119 -13.65 1.39 18.05
CA TYR A 119 -13.80 2.32 16.93
C TYR A 119 -14.94 1.96 15.97
N PHE A 120 -15.60 0.81 16.14
CA PHE A 120 -16.75 0.45 15.32
C PHE A 120 -17.96 1.32 15.68
N PRO A 121 -18.88 1.56 14.73
CA PRO A 121 -20.19 2.11 15.03
C PRO A 121 -20.86 1.34 16.17
N GLN A 122 -21.58 2.04 17.06
CA GLN A 122 -22.13 1.45 18.29
C GLN A 122 -22.99 0.20 18.03
N SER A 123 -23.73 0.18 16.93
CA SER A 123 -24.57 -0.95 16.49
C SER A 123 -23.78 -2.20 16.05
N LEU A 124 -22.51 -2.04 15.66
CA LEU A 124 -21.64 -3.11 15.14
C LEU A 124 -20.58 -3.56 16.16
N ARG A 125 -20.39 -2.81 17.24
CA ARG A 125 -19.32 -3.02 18.25
C ARG A 125 -19.33 -4.43 18.87
N ALA A 126 -20.50 -5.04 19.06
CA ALA A 126 -20.63 -6.38 19.61
C ALA A 126 -20.43 -7.52 18.58
N GLN A 127 -20.37 -7.21 17.28
CA GLN A 127 -20.47 -8.21 16.21
C GLN A 127 -19.47 -7.93 15.08
N ARG A 128 -18.21 -8.35 15.28
CA ARG A 128 -17.12 -8.16 14.30
C ARG A 128 -17.47 -8.66 12.90
N HIS A 129 -18.20 -9.76 12.78
CA HIS A 129 -18.63 -10.29 11.49
C HIS A 129 -19.55 -9.32 10.72
N ARG A 130 -20.44 -8.59 11.40
CA ARG A 130 -21.29 -7.58 10.77
C ARG A 130 -20.47 -6.39 10.30
N PHE A 131 -19.48 -5.96 11.11
CA PHE A 131 -18.55 -4.91 10.69
C PHE A 131 -17.76 -5.30 9.44
N ILE A 132 -17.22 -6.52 9.39
CA ILE A 132 -16.52 -7.06 8.21
C ILE A 132 -17.46 -7.06 7.00
N TYR A 133 -18.69 -7.57 7.15
CA TYR A 133 -19.67 -7.58 6.07
C TYR A 133 -20.01 -6.17 5.57
N SER A 134 -20.23 -5.21 6.47
CA SER A 134 -20.44 -3.80 6.10
C SER A 134 -19.25 -3.20 5.37
N CYS A 135 -18.02 -3.51 5.78
CA CYS A 135 -16.81 -3.07 5.09
C CYS A 135 -16.72 -3.66 3.68
N ILE A 136 -17.03 -4.94 3.50
CA ILE A 136 -17.05 -5.60 2.18
C ILE A 136 -18.09 -4.94 1.26
N VAL A 137 -19.33 -4.76 1.75
CA VAL A 137 -20.39 -4.12 0.98
C VAL A 137 -19.99 -2.69 0.58
N LEU A 138 -19.45 -1.91 1.51
CA LEU A 138 -18.96 -0.56 1.22
C LEU A 138 -17.83 -0.57 0.19
N THR A 139 -16.88 -1.50 0.31
CA THR A 139 -15.76 -1.66 -0.62
C THR A 139 -16.24 -1.94 -2.04
N ILE A 140 -17.26 -2.81 -2.20
CA ILE A 140 -17.88 -3.11 -3.49
C ILE A 140 -18.56 -1.86 -4.08
N ILE A 141 -19.32 -1.12 -3.27
CA ILE A 141 -19.97 0.12 -3.71
C ILE A 141 -18.94 1.15 -4.17
N VAL A 142 -17.89 1.37 -3.38
CA VAL A 142 -16.82 2.32 -3.72
C VAL A 142 -16.04 1.85 -4.94
N THR A 143 -15.83 0.55 -5.12
CA THR A 143 -15.24 -0.02 -6.34
C THR A 143 -16.07 0.33 -7.58
N CYS A 144 -17.39 0.16 -7.52
CA CYS A 144 -18.28 0.55 -8.62
C CYS A 144 -18.21 2.06 -8.91
N LEU A 145 -18.18 2.90 -7.86
CA LEU A 145 -18.03 4.35 -8.01
C LEU A 145 -16.67 4.74 -8.62
N SER A 146 -15.61 3.99 -8.28
CA SER A 146 -14.25 4.21 -8.77
C SER A 146 -14.12 3.99 -10.29
N ILE A 147 -14.99 3.15 -10.85
CA ILE A 147 -15.08 2.92 -12.30
C ILE A 147 -15.77 4.10 -13.00
N ILE A 148 -16.74 4.75 -12.34
CA ILE A 148 -17.51 5.87 -12.92
C ILE A 148 -16.68 7.15 -12.94
N TYR A 149 -15.92 7.43 -11.88
CA TYR A 149 -15.13 8.67 -11.72
C TYR A 149 -13.65 8.40 -11.42
N PRO A 150 -12.92 7.75 -12.34
CA PRO A 150 -11.56 7.25 -12.09
C PRO A 150 -10.56 8.36 -11.71
N TYR A 151 -10.71 9.57 -12.26
CA TYR A 151 -9.79 10.68 -11.98
C TYR A 151 -9.82 11.15 -10.51
N ALA A 152 -10.89 10.86 -9.76
CA ALA A 152 -11.05 11.28 -8.37
C ALA A 152 -10.49 10.25 -7.37
N ASN A 153 -10.25 9.02 -7.82
CA ASN A 153 -9.89 7.89 -6.97
C ASN A 153 -8.63 8.16 -6.17
N ALA A 154 -7.55 8.62 -6.81
CA ALA A 154 -6.28 8.87 -6.14
C ALA A 154 -6.43 9.84 -4.94
N PHE A 155 -7.25 10.90 -5.07
CA PHE A 155 -7.53 11.82 -3.97
C PHE A 155 -8.39 11.18 -2.88
N ALA A 156 -9.42 10.41 -3.26
CA ALA A 156 -10.25 9.68 -2.31
C ALA A 156 -9.43 8.68 -1.48
N LEU A 157 -8.48 7.97 -2.11
CA LEU A 157 -7.56 7.04 -1.45
C LEU A 157 -6.65 7.76 -0.45
N MET A 158 -6.15 8.96 -0.77
CA MET A 158 -5.36 9.76 0.19
C MET A 158 -6.18 10.12 1.43
N ILE A 159 -7.44 10.51 1.25
CA ILE A 159 -8.35 10.82 2.36
C ILE A 159 -8.61 9.57 3.21
N LEU A 160 -8.78 8.41 2.58
CA LEU A 160 -8.93 7.13 3.27
C LEU A 160 -7.68 6.73 4.08
N GLY A 161 -6.50 7.29 3.81
CA GLY A 161 -5.30 7.09 4.62
C GLY A 161 -5.28 7.87 5.94
N LEU A 162 -6.06 8.94 6.06
CA LEU A 162 -6.06 9.81 7.26
C LEU A 162 -6.52 9.09 8.53
N PRO A 163 -7.62 8.31 8.54
CA PRO A 163 -8.02 7.57 9.74
C PRO A 163 -6.97 6.53 10.18
N SER A 164 -6.35 5.83 9.24
CA SER A 164 -5.22 4.91 9.52
C SER A 164 -4.04 5.64 10.19
N THR A 165 -3.70 6.83 9.67
CA THR A 165 -2.62 7.66 10.21
C THR A 165 -2.94 8.11 11.63
N ALA A 166 -4.16 8.60 11.86
CA ALA A 166 -4.62 9.03 13.18
C ALA A 166 -4.64 7.87 14.19
N PHE A 167 -5.17 6.70 13.78
CA PHE A 167 -5.17 5.49 14.58
C PHE A 167 -3.74 5.11 15.01
N LEU A 168 -2.82 5.05 14.05
CA LEU A 168 -1.44 4.66 14.32
C LEU A 168 -0.76 5.67 15.26
N ALA A 169 -0.90 6.97 15.02
CA ALA A 169 -0.32 8.02 15.87
C ALA A 169 -0.84 7.96 17.32
N ILE A 170 -2.16 7.81 17.50
CA ILE A 170 -2.78 7.73 18.84
C ILE A 170 -2.25 6.50 19.59
N HIS A 171 -2.22 5.32 18.95
CA HIS A 171 -1.79 4.10 19.62
C HIS A 171 -0.28 4.03 19.84
N LEU A 172 0.53 4.60 18.94
CA LEU A 172 1.98 4.71 19.13
C LEU A 172 2.36 5.63 20.29
N SER A 173 1.59 6.70 20.53
CA SER A 173 1.84 7.60 21.65
C SER A 173 1.77 6.87 23.01
N ARG A 174 0.96 5.81 23.08
CA ARG A 174 0.71 4.95 24.25
C ARG A 174 1.52 3.65 24.26
N CYS A 175 2.41 3.45 23.29
CA CYS A 175 3.21 2.23 23.21
C CYS A 175 4.45 2.33 24.11
N ASP A 176 4.60 1.39 25.04
CA ASP A 176 5.75 1.34 25.96
C ASP A 176 7.01 0.78 25.31
N ASN A 177 6.87 -0.11 24.32
CA ASN A 177 8.00 -0.73 23.64
C ASN A 177 8.70 0.28 22.73
N ARG A 178 9.86 0.77 23.16
CA ARG A 178 10.65 1.77 22.45
C ARG A 178 10.98 1.38 21.02
N ARG A 179 11.28 0.10 20.76
CA ARG A 179 11.67 -0.38 19.44
C ARG A 179 10.51 -0.30 18.45
N ILE A 180 9.32 -0.75 18.87
CA ILE A 180 8.08 -0.62 18.09
C ILE A 180 7.69 0.84 17.91
N LYS A 181 7.82 1.65 18.97
CA LYS A 181 7.53 3.09 18.91
C LYS A 181 8.41 3.80 17.88
N ASN A 182 9.71 3.53 17.87
CA ASN A 182 10.63 4.11 16.90
C ASN A 182 10.30 3.67 15.47
N LEU A 183 9.98 2.38 15.26
CA LEU A 183 9.53 1.87 13.96
C LEU A 183 8.25 2.58 13.50
N GLY A 184 7.28 2.77 14.39
CA GLY A 184 6.05 3.49 14.07
C GLY A 184 6.25 4.98 13.76
N ILE A 185 7.17 5.65 14.46
CA ILE A 185 7.54 7.04 14.15
C ILE A 185 8.21 7.13 12.77
N HIS A 186 9.10 6.19 12.46
CA HIS A 186 9.73 6.10 11.14
C HIS A 186 8.67 5.89 10.05
N CYS A 187 7.75 4.94 10.24
CA CYS A 187 6.61 4.71 9.35
C CYS A 187 5.80 5.99 9.11
N LEU A 188 5.37 6.70 10.16
CA LEU A 188 4.61 7.94 10.04
C LEU A 188 5.40 9.05 9.34
N GLY A 189 6.71 9.15 9.59
CA GLY A 189 7.59 10.09 8.91
C GLY A 189 7.71 9.79 7.41
N MET A 190 7.96 8.53 7.05
CA MET A 190 8.04 8.06 5.66
C MET A 190 6.72 8.29 4.92
N TRP A 191 5.58 7.99 5.54
CA TRP A 191 4.25 8.31 5.01
C TRP A 191 4.07 9.80 4.76
N GLY A 192 4.43 10.67 5.72
CA GLY A 192 4.31 12.11 5.57
C GLY A 192 5.18 12.68 4.44
N VAL A 193 6.42 12.21 4.31
CA VAL A 193 7.32 12.59 3.21
C VAL A 193 6.77 12.09 1.88
N ALA A 194 6.28 10.85 1.84
CA ALA A 194 5.64 10.30 0.65
C ALA A 194 4.48 11.20 0.21
N VAL A 195 3.52 11.50 1.09
CA VAL A 195 2.33 12.31 0.73
C VAL A 195 2.74 13.68 0.22
N THR A 196 3.77 14.28 0.83
CA THR A 196 4.33 15.55 0.38
C THR A 196 4.88 15.44 -1.05
N ILE A 197 5.69 14.43 -1.34
CA ILE A 197 6.26 14.19 -2.67
C ILE A 197 5.16 13.93 -3.71
N TRP A 198 4.13 13.16 -3.36
CA TRP A 198 2.99 12.90 -4.23
C TRP A 198 2.22 14.17 -4.58
N ILE A 199 1.96 15.03 -3.59
CA ILE A 199 1.32 16.34 -3.81
C ILE A 199 2.22 17.23 -4.67
N CYS A 200 3.53 17.22 -4.39
CA CYS A 200 4.51 18.00 -5.15
C CYS A 200 4.54 17.60 -6.63
N ASP A 201 4.53 16.30 -6.93
CA ASP A 201 4.49 15.77 -8.29
C ASP A 201 3.20 16.22 -9.01
N ARG A 202 2.04 16.04 -8.38
CA ARG A 202 0.74 16.36 -8.97
C ARG A 202 0.48 17.85 -9.16
N MET A 203 0.78 18.67 -8.15
CA MET A 203 0.38 20.08 -8.13
C MET A 203 1.43 21.00 -8.74
N PHE A 204 2.70 20.58 -8.76
CA PHE A 204 3.82 21.42 -9.18
C PHE A 204 4.65 20.79 -10.31
N CYS A 205 4.05 19.91 -11.12
CA CYS A 205 4.78 19.23 -12.19
C CYS A 205 5.56 20.17 -13.13
N SER A 206 4.96 21.30 -13.55
CA SER A 206 5.64 22.28 -14.41
C SER A 206 6.95 22.80 -13.81
N PHE A 207 7.02 22.95 -12.49
CA PHE A 207 8.25 23.34 -11.79
C PHE A 207 9.29 22.22 -11.84
N TRP A 208 8.91 20.97 -11.54
CA TRP A 208 9.81 19.82 -11.56
C TRP A 208 10.36 19.53 -12.96
N LEU A 209 9.53 19.70 -13.99
CA LEU A 209 9.97 19.65 -15.39
C LEU A 209 10.99 20.76 -15.70
N SER A 210 10.78 21.99 -15.21
CA SER A 210 11.68 23.12 -15.48
C SER A 210 13.10 22.90 -14.93
N ILE A 211 13.23 22.16 -13.83
CA ILE A 211 14.53 21.80 -13.23
C ILE A 211 15.02 20.41 -13.66
N SER A 212 14.37 19.79 -14.65
CA SER A 212 14.71 18.46 -15.18
C SER A 212 14.71 17.35 -14.13
N PHE A 213 13.80 17.41 -13.15
CA PHE A 213 13.63 16.39 -12.10
C PHE A 213 12.17 15.90 -11.97
N PRO A 214 11.57 15.31 -13.01
CA PRO A 214 10.17 14.87 -13.01
C PRO A 214 9.94 13.47 -12.41
N TYR A 215 10.79 13.03 -11.49
CA TYR A 215 10.80 11.65 -10.99
C TYR A 215 10.25 11.50 -9.57
N LEU A 216 9.54 12.52 -9.07
CA LEU A 216 9.02 12.54 -7.70
C LEU A 216 8.06 11.38 -7.44
N HIS A 217 7.17 11.08 -8.39
CA HIS A 217 6.27 9.94 -8.25
C HIS A 217 6.99 8.58 -8.11
N ALA A 218 8.16 8.43 -8.74
CA ALA A 218 8.97 7.22 -8.59
C ALA A 218 9.49 7.07 -7.15
N PHE A 219 9.87 8.17 -6.49
CA PHE A 219 10.26 8.17 -5.08
C PHE A 219 9.06 7.91 -4.15
N TRP A 220 7.87 8.39 -4.51
CA TRP A 220 6.64 8.05 -3.78
C TRP A 220 6.46 6.54 -3.66
N HIS A 221 6.62 5.79 -4.76
CA HIS A 221 6.51 4.32 -4.77
C HIS A 221 7.49 3.64 -3.83
N VAL A 222 8.72 4.15 -3.73
CA VAL A 222 9.72 3.62 -2.79
C VAL A 222 9.31 3.90 -1.35
N LEU A 223 8.96 5.15 -1.02
CA LEU A 223 8.63 5.54 0.35
C LEU A 223 7.37 4.84 0.86
N ILE A 224 6.34 4.74 0.02
CA ILE A 224 5.05 4.18 0.42
C ILE A 224 5.17 2.70 0.76
N ILE A 225 6.05 1.94 0.10
CA ILE A 225 6.22 0.54 0.47
C ILE A 225 6.95 0.33 1.79
N PHE A 226 8.01 1.09 2.05
CA PHE A 226 8.65 0.99 3.37
C PHE A 226 7.64 1.35 4.46
N SER A 227 6.88 2.42 4.25
CA SER A 227 5.83 2.82 5.19
C SER A 227 4.72 1.77 5.33
N SER A 228 4.21 1.18 4.25
CA SER A 228 3.09 0.23 4.33
C SER A 228 3.51 -1.10 4.98
N ASN A 229 4.72 -1.58 4.69
CA ASN A 229 5.29 -2.76 5.34
C ASN A 229 5.44 -2.54 6.86
N GLU A 230 6.02 -1.41 7.25
CA GLU A 230 6.16 -1.05 8.67
C GLU A 230 4.80 -0.86 9.35
N ALA A 231 3.84 -0.24 8.67
CA ALA A 231 2.48 -0.06 9.19
C ALA A 231 1.82 -1.40 9.50
N ILE A 232 1.93 -2.40 8.61
CA ILE A 232 1.39 -3.74 8.84
C ILE A 232 2.02 -4.37 10.09
N VAL A 233 3.34 -4.32 10.21
CA VAL A 233 4.08 -4.91 11.34
C VAL A 233 3.73 -4.21 12.67
N VAL A 234 3.70 -2.88 12.68
CA VAL A 234 3.38 -2.11 13.88
C VAL A 234 1.93 -2.30 14.29
N CYS A 235 0.98 -2.26 13.34
CA CYS A 235 -0.43 -2.53 13.61
C CYS A 235 -0.65 -3.95 14.14
N ALA A 236 0.02 -4.95 13.57
CA ALA A 236 -0.02 -6.33 14.06
C ALA A 236 0.44 -6.41 15.53
N TYR A 237 1.57 -5.79 15.87
CA TYR A 237 2.05 -5.74 17.26
C TYR A 237 1.02 -5.09 18.20
N LEU A 238 0.50 -3.92 17.82
CA LEU A 238 -0.44 -3.16 18.65
C LEU A 238 -1.74 -3.95 18.90
N VAL A 239 -2.25 -4.63 17.88
CA VAL A 239 -3.48 -5.42 17.97
C VAL A 239 -3.29 -6.65 18.85
N VAL A 240 -2.17 -7.36 18.70
CA VAL A 240 -1.89 -8.49 19.58
C VAL A 240 -1.71 -8.02 21.00
N LYS A 241 -0.92 -6.97 21.26
CA LYS A 241 -0.73 -6.49 22.63
C LYS A 241 -2.03 -6.01 23.26
N TYR A 242 -2.95 -5.46 22.45
CA TYR A 242 -4.29 -5.11 22.91
C TYR A 242 -5.14 -6.34 23.25
N GLN A 243 -5.14 -7.40 22.43
CA GLN A 243 -5.95 -8.61 22.65
C GLN A 243 -5.35 -9.56 23.69
N TYR A 244 -4.02 -9.65 23.73
CA TYR A 244 -3.23 -10.55 24.54
C TYR A 244 -2.08 -9.76 25.20
N PRO A 245 -2.34 -9.03 26.29
CA PRO A 245 -1.32 -8.21 26.95
C PRO A 245 -0.07 -9.00 27.38
N GLN A 246 -0.26 -10.28 27.74
CA GLN A 246 0.78 -11.21 28.16
C GLN A 246 1.60 -11.80 27.01
N ALA A 247 1.17 -11.64 25.74
CA ALA A 247 1.89 -12.21 24.61
C ALA A 247 3.27 -11.56 24.49
N ASN A 248 4.34 -12.37 24.54
CA ASN A 248 5.70 -11.87 24.40
C ASN A 248 6.10 -11.84 22.92
N LEU A 249 5.98 -10.66 22.30
CA LEU A 249 6.32 -10.42 20.90
C LEU A 249 7.66 -9.72 20.79
N ILE A 250 8.54 -10.27 19.95
CA ILE A 250 9.86 -9.71 19.66
C ILE A 250 9.88 -9.23 18.20
N LEU A 251 10.33 -7.98 18.01
CA LEU A 251 10.61 -7.43 16.69
C LEU A 251 12.00 -7.91 16.25
N HIS A 252 12.06 -8.50 15.07
CA HIS A 252 13.28 -8.87 14.38
C HIS A 252 13.40 -8.11 13.07
N ALA A 253 14.58 -8.14 12.48
CA ALA A 253 14.87 -7.53 11.19
C ALA A 253 15.61 -8.52 10.29
N TRP A 254 15.14 -8.69 9.06
CA TRP A 254 15.81 -9.50 8.03
C TRP A 254 16.58 -8.60 7.05
N PRO A 255 17.78 -8.98 6.58
CA PRO A 255 18.53 -10.20 6.92
C PRO A 255 19.24 -10.09 8.28
N ASN A 256 19.57 -8.86 8.72
CA ASN A 256 20.07 -8.59 10.06
C ASN A 256 19.74 -7.15 10.48
N GLU A 257 19.90 -6.82 11.77
CA GLU A 257 19.57 -5.50 12.33
C GLU A 257 20.53 -4.37 11.91
N GLN A 258 21.71 -4.70 11.38
CA GLN A 258 22.74 -3.72 10.98
C GLN A 258 22.38 -3.00 9.68
N TRP A 259 21.46 -3.54 8.87
CA TRP A 259 20.97 -2.89 7.65
C TRP A 259 20.04 -1.69 7.91
N GLY A 260 19.75 -1.38 9.18
CA GLY A 260 18.99 -0.19 9.57
C GLY A 260 17.63 -0.12 8.85
N CYS A 261 17.36 1.00 8.18
CA CYS A 261 16.12 1.26 7.46
C CYS A 261 15.89 0.37 6.22
N PHE A 262 16.91 -0.31 5.71
CA PHE A 262 16.77 -1.24 4.58
C PHE A 262 16.35 -2.64 4.99
N SER A 263 16.42 -2.94 6.29
CA SER A 263 16.00 -4.23 6.82
C SER A 263 14.47 -4.39 6.78
N LEU A 264 14.00 -5.63 6.66
CA LEU A 264 12.59 -5.96 6.71
C LEU A 264 12.19 -6.30 8.15
N PRO A 265 11.42 -5.43 8.84
CA PRO A 265 10.94 -5.73 10.18
C PRO A 265 9.90 -6.85 10.14
N TYR A 266 9.92 -7.75 11.13
CA TYR A 266 8.92 -8.80 11.31
C TYR A 266 8.77 -9.20 12.78
N LEU A 267 7.65 -9.82 13.13
CA LEU A 267 7.35 -10.23 14.51
C LEU A 267 7.48 -11.74 14.68
N LYS A 268 8.03 -12.15 15.83
CA LYS A 268 7.97 -13.53 16.33
C LYS A 268 7.55 -13.57 17.79
N PHE A 269 6.93 -14.66 18.21
CA PHE A 269 6.74 -14.94 19.62
C PHE A 269 8.06 -15.34 20.26
N HIS A 270 8.24 -14.98 21.54
CA HIS A 270 9.31 -15.53 22.35
C HIS A 270 8.92 -16.95 22.81
N ASP A 271 9.71 -17.95 22.42
CA ASP A 271 9.54 -19.32 22.91
C ASP A 271 10.14 -19.44 24.32
N ASP A 272 9.33 -19.18 25.33
CA ASP A 272 9.63 -19.68 26.68
C ASP A 272 9.26 -21.16 26.71
N GLY A 273 10.26 -22.05 26.81
CA GLY A 273 10.16 -23.51 26.67
C GLY A 273 9.26 -24.27 27.66
N SER A 274 8.22 -23.64 28.24
CA SER A 274 7.35 -24.21 29.27
C SER A 274 5.86 -24.29 28.91
N TYR A 275 5.46 -24.10 27.65
CA TYR A 275 4.07 -24.30 27.20
C TYR A 275 3.86 -25.41 26.14
N LEU A 276 4.92 -26.17 25.81
CA LEU A 276 4.92 -27.12 24.69
C LEU A 276 4.77 -28.60 25.08
N SER A 277 4.10 -28.96 26.19
CA SER A 277 3.92 -30.38 26.56
C SER A 277 2.48 -30.92 26.55
N SER A 278 1.47 -30.18 26.06
CA SER A 278 0.12 -30.76 25.91
C SER A 278 -0.68 -30.28 24.68
N THR A 279 -0.13 -29.43 23.83
CA THR A 279 -0.76 -28.95 22.59
C THR A 279 0.18 -29.03 21.37
N SER A 280 1.16 -29.93 21.44
CA SER A 280 2.30 -30.04 20.51
C SER A 280 1.97 -30.46 19.06
N ASN A 281 0.70 -30.56 18.67
CA ASN A 281 0.31 -30.75 17.26
C ASN A 281 -0.58 -29.62 16.69
N ASN A 282 -0.86 -28.55 17.45
CA ASN A 282 -1.71 -27.44 16.97
C ASN A 282 -1.08 -26.03 17.11
N PHE A 283 0.18 -25.93 17.56
CA PHE A 283 0.83 -24.65 17.85
C PHE A 283 2.03 -24.29 16.97
N ALA A 284 2.53 -25.20 16.12
CA ALA A 284 3.62 -24.93 15.18
C ALA A 284 3.24 -23.93 14.04
N THR A 285 2.01 -23.44 14.01
CA THR A 285 1.43 -22.52 13.01
C THR A 285 1.04 -21.16 13.57
N LYS A 286 1.39 -20.82 14.81
CA LYS A 286 1.09 -19.50 15.38
C LYS A 286 2.33 -18.62 15.42
N SER A 287 2.73 -18.11 14.26
CA SER A 287 3.19 -16.72 14.20
C SER A 287 1.95 -15.83 14.02
N ILE A 288 2.01 -14.60 14.49
CA ILE A 288 0.83 -13.82 14.85
C ILE A 288 0.15 -13.14 13.65
N VAL A 289 -1.17 -13.34 13.58
CA VAL A 289 -2.21 -12.72 12.72
C VAL A 289 -2.23 -13.21 11.27
#